data_AF-A0A532CHZ6-F1
#
_entry.id   AF-A0A532CHZ6-F1
#
_cell.length_a   1.000
_cell.length_b   1.000
_cell.length_c   1.000
_cell.angle_alpha   90.00
_cell.angle_beta   90.00
_cell.angle_gamma   90.00
#
_symmetry.space_group_name_H-M   'P 1'
#
loop_
_entity.id
_entity.type
_entity.pdbx_description
1 polymer ?
#
loop_
_entity_poly.entity_id
_entity_poly.type
_entity_poly.pdbx_seq_one_letter_code
_entity_poly.pdbx_strand_id
1 'polypeptide(L)'
;MTVAEAAEHFDVDKSTIRRWMVQGCPCMRRGRRGPGGGAELDLKAVQHWRGRTNAATGMTTDEVLPIVATVLWEVVVREHLDIRVGISKEDAAAACVAIFEACGKRFGKSYRFEEQPEPIRALMRLL
;
A
#
# COMPACT_ATOMS: atom_id res chain seq x y z
N MET A 1 7.88 -22.23 5.46
CA MET A 1 7.73 -22.18 3.99
C MET A 1 8.92 -21.48 3.37
N THR A 2 9.38 -21.93 2.21
CA THR A 2 10.44 -21.28 1.45
C THR A 2 9.93 -19.99 0.79
N VAL A 3 10.85 -19.16 0.29
CA VAL A 3 10.50 -17.97 -0.51
C VAL A 3 9.67 -18.31 -1.75
N ALA A 4 9.91 -19.47 -2.37
CA ALA A 4 9.15 -19.90 -3.55
C ALA A 4 7.72 -20.30 -3.18
N GLU A 5 7.55 -21.10 -2.12
CA GLU A 5 6.25 -21.48 -1.60
C GLU A 5 5.45 -20.27 -1.10
N ALA A 6 6.12 -19.30 -0.47
CA ALA A 6 5.47 -18.06 -0.03
C ALA A 6 5.01 -17.22 -1.23
N ALA A 7 5.84 -17.13 -2.28
CA ALA A 7 5.50 -16.40 -3.50
C ALA A 7 4.25 -16.99 -4.17
N GLU A 8 4.18 -18.32 -4.29
CA GLU A 8 3.02 -19.03 -4.81
C GLU A 8 1.79 -18.87 -3.91
N HIS A 9 1.96 -19.05 -2.59
CA HIS A 9 0.85 -18.95 -1.63
C HIS A 9 0.20 -17.57 -1.59
N PHE A 10 1.00 -16.51 -1.71
CA PHE A 10 0.51 -15.13 -1.66
C PHE A 10 0.22 -14.53 -3.04
N ASP A 11 0.38 -15.31 -4.12
CA ASP A 11 0.24 -14.87 -5.51
C ASP A 11 1.05 -13.60 -5.82
N VAL A 12 2.34 -13.63 -5.45
CA VAL A 12 3.28 -12.52 -5.70
C VAL A 12 4.63 -13.02 -6.18
N ASP A 13 5.40 -12.14 -6.83
CA ASP A 13 6.76 -12.48 -7.22
C ASP A 13 7.68 -12.77 -6.03
N LYS A 14 8.66 -13.65 -6.24
CA LYS A 14 9.75 -13.92 -5.28
C LYS A 14 10.52 -12.65 -4.89
N SER A 15 10.59 -11.66 -5.79
CA SER A 15 11.19 -10.34 -5.51
C SER A 15 10.39 -9.56 -4.46
N THR A 16 9.06 -9.65 -4.48
CA THR A 16 8.15 -9.07 -3.50
C THR A 16 8.35 -9.71 -2.12
N ILE A 17 8.45 -11.05 -2.06
CA ILE A 17 8.75 -11.74 -0.80
C ILE A 17 10.11 -11.30 -0.23
N ARG A 18 11.16 -11.19 -1.07
CA ARG A 18 12.47 -10.70 -0.63
C ARG A 18 12.42 -9.25 -0.12
N ARG A 19 11.62 -8.38 -0.76
CA ARG A 19 11.39 -7.01 -0.30
C ARG A 19 10.72 -7.00 1.09
N TRP A 20 9.70 -7.83 1.31
CA TRP A 20 9.06 -7.95 2.62
C TRP A 20 10.07 -8.36 3.70
N MET A 21 10.97 -9.31 3.39
CA MET A 21 12.01 -9.72 4.33
C MET A 21 12.95 -8.56 4.72
N VAL A 22 13.31 -7.69 3.76
CA VAL A 22 14.10 -6.47 4.04
C VAL A 22 13.31 -5.49 4.92
N GLN A 23 11.99 -5.42 4.73
CA GLN A 23 11.06 -4.59 5.51
C GLN A 23 10.71 -5.16 6.90
N GLY A 24 11.38 -6.22 7.33
CA GLY A 24 11.19 -6.81 8.67
C GLY A 24 10.08 -7.86 8.74
N CYS A 25 9.68 -8.45 7.60
CA CYS A 25 8.78 -9.59 7.60
C CYS A 25 9.34 -10.75 8.45
N PRO A 26 8.52 -11.36 9.33
CA PRO A 26 8.93 -12.46 10.19
C PRO A 26 9.47 -13.64 9.38
N CYS A 27 10.73 -13.98 9.64
CA CYS A 27 11.38 -15.15 9.07
C CYS A 27 11.78 -16.09 10.20
N MET A 28 11.42 -17.38 10.08
CA MET A 28 11.90 -18.42 11.00
C MET A 28 13.40 -18.62 10.87
N ARG A 29 13.91 -18.57 9.63
CA ARG A 29 15.34 -18.67 9.34
C ARG A 29 15.72 -17.71 8.23
N ARG A 30 16.66 -16.81 8.51
CA ARG A 30 17.30 -16.01 7.46
C ARG A 30 18.19 -16.95 6.63
N GLY A 31 17.93 -17.01 5.33
CA GLY A 31 18.69 -17.87 4.43
C GLY A 31 20.17 -17.47 4.37
N ARG A 32 21.05 -18.44 4.12
CA ARG A 32 22.48 -18.23 3.85
C ARG A 32 22.78 -18.54 2.38
N ARG A 33 23.81 -17.94 1.79
CA ARG A 33 24.25 -18.32 0.43
C ARG A 33 24.77 -19.76 0.44
N GLY A 34 24.28 -20.58 -0.48
CA GLY A 34 24.70 -21.97 -0.68
C GLY A 34 23.52 -22.97 -0.78
N PRO A 35 23.76 -24.20 -1.26
CA PRO A 35 22.76 -25.26 -1.31
C PRO A 35 22.13 -25.52 0.07
N GLY A 36 20.80 -25.63 0.14
CA GLY A 36 20.06 -25.83 1.40
C GLY A 36 19.97 -24.59 2.31
N GLY A 37 20.48 -23.43 1.85
CA GLY A 37 20.49 -22.18 2.60
C GLY A 37 19.26 -21.28 2.40
N GLY A 38 18.12 -21.81 1.91
CA GLY A 38 16.91 -21.03 1.68
C GLY A 38 16.40 -20.35 2.96
N ALA A 39 15.85 -19.15 2.81
CA ALA A 39 15.14 -18.49 3.89
C ALA A 39 13.79 -19.18 4.12
N GLU A 40 13.44 -19.34 5.39
CA GLU A 40 12.19 -19.95 5.82
C GLU A 40 11.32 -18.89 6.49
N LEU A 41 10.11 -18.72 5.96
CA LEU A 41 9.10 -17.84 6.49
C LEU A 41 8.07 -18.64 7.28
N ASP A 42 7.59 -18.07 8.38
CA ASP A 42 6.42 -18.58 9.10
C ASP A 42 5.18 -17.98 8.45
N LEU A 43 4.36 -18.84 7.83
CA LEU A 43 3.15 -18.41 7.13
C LEU A 43 2.22 -17.60 8.04
N LYS A 44 1.97 -18.07 9.27
CA LYS A 44 1.03 -17.42 10.19
C LYS A 44 1.59 -16.08 10.66
N ALA A 45 2.89 -16.02 10.95
CA ALA A 45 3.53 -14.77 11.34
C ALA A 45 3.59 -13.76 10.19
N VAL A 46 3.82 -14.21 8.94
CA VAL A 46 3.77 -13.35 7.74
C VAL A 46 2.34 -12.85 7.50
N GLN A 47 1.33 -13.73 7.61
CA GLN A 47 -0.08 -13.35 7.52
C GLN A 47 -0.45 -12.34 8.60
N HIS A 48 -0.01 -12.53 9.84
CA HIS A 48 -0.26 -11.59 10.92
C HIS A 48 0.52 -10.28 10.76
N TRP A 49 1.75 -10.33 10.26
CA TRP A 49 2.56 -9.13 9.96
C TRP A 49 1.91 -8.29 8.86
N ARG A 50 1.46 -8.93 7.76
CA ARG A 50 0.63 -8.28 6.73
C ARG A 50 -0.70 -7.80 7.29
N GLY A 51 -1.27 -8.61 8.19
CA GLY A 51 -2.50 -8.32 8.91
C GLY A 51 -2.36 -7.09 9.79
N ARG A 52 -1.27 -6.87 10.53
CA ARG A 52 -1.03 -5.68 11.36
C ARG A 52 -0.85 -4.41 10.53
N THR A 53 -0.34 -4.52 9.32
CA THR A 53 -0.39 -3.42 8.34
C THR A 53 -1.81 -3.09 7.88
N ASN A 54 -2.76 -4.03 8.05
CA ASN A 54 -4.20 -3.92 7.72
C ASN A 54 -5.14 -3.88 8.96
N ALA A 55 -4.64 -4.06 10.19
CA ALA A 55 -5.46 -4.46 11.35
C ALA A 55 -6.15 -3.31 12.06
N ALA A 56 -5.85 -2.05 11.72
CA ALA A 56 -6.54 -0.92 12.33
C ALA A 56 -8.04 -0.90 11.94
N THR A 57 -8.41 -1.47 10.79
CA THR A 57 -9.80 -1.44 10.29
C THR A 57 -10.38 -2.82 9.94
N GLY A 58 -9.56 -3.85 9.72
CA GLY A 58 -10.03 -5.17 9.30
C GLY A 58 -10.56 -5.23 7.86
N MET A 59 -10.36 -4.16 7.10
CA MET A 59 -10.84 -3.99 5.73
C MET A 59 -9.77 -4.46 4.72
N THR A 60 -10.24 -4.97 3.58
CA THR A 60 -9.40 -5.30 2.42
C THR A 60 -8.91 -4.04 1.71
N THR A 61 -7.87 -4.18 0.88
CA THR A 61 -7.35 -3.08 0.05
C THR A 61 -8.43 -2.42 -0.81
N ASP A 62 -9.33 -3.23 -1.37
CA ASP A 62 -10.40 -2.76 -2.25
C ASP A 62 -11.51 -2.02 -1.48
N GLU A 63 -11.59 -2.20 -0.17
CA GLU A 63 -12.49 -1.45 0.72
C GLU A 63 -11.82 -0.18 1.26
N VAL A 64 -10.53 -0.24 1.62
CA VAL A 64 -9.80 0.89 2.22
C VAL A 64 -9.52 2.00 1.21
N LEU A 65 -9.08 1.67 0.00
CA LEU A 65 -8.63 2.68 -0.96
C LEU A 65 -9.76 3.63 -1.40
N PRO A 66 -11.00 3.17 -1.67
CA PRO A 66 -12.12 4.07 -1.91
C PRO A 66 -12.39 5.03 -0.73
N ILE A 67 -12.28 4.56 0.51
CA ILE A 67 -12.46 5.41 1.70
C ILE A 67 -11.37 6.49 1.76
N VAL A 68 -10.11 6.11 1.54
CA VAL A 68 -8.98 7.06 1.51
C VAL A 68 -9.20 8.11 0.41
N ALA A 69 -9.64 7.70 -0.78
CA ALA A 69 -9.95 8.63 -1.86
C ALA A 69 -11.01 9.65 -1.48
N THR A 70 -12.11 9.21 -0.87
CA THR A 70 -13.17 10.11 -0.39
C THR A 70 -12.66 11.07 0.67
N VAL A 71 -11.91 10.59 1.67
CA VAL A 71 -11.37 11.45 2.74
C VAL A 71 -10.46 12.53 2.18
N LEU A 72 -9.56 12.19 1.25
CA LEU A 72 -8.64 13.16 0.64
C LEU A 72 -9.39 14.24 -0.14
N TRP A 73 -10.43 13.88 -0.89
CA TRP A 73 -11.29 14.85 -1.57
C TRP A 73 -12.00 15.79 -0.59
N GLU A 74 -12.62 15.24 0.45
CA GLU A 74 -13.36 16.02 1.47
C GLU A 74 -12.44 17.02 2.18
N VAL A 75 -11.20 16.61 2.48
CA VAL A 75 -10.21 17.48 3.13
C VAL A 75 -9.80 18.66 2.25
N VAL A 76 -9.69 18.47 0.94
CA VAL A 76 -9.38 19.58 0.01
C VAL A 76 -10.60 20.46 -0.25
N VAL A 77 -11.77 19.86 -0.44
CA VAL A 77 -12.94 20.57 -0.99
C VAL A 77 -13.85 21.15 0.08
N ARG A 78 -14.06 20.44 1.20
CA ARG A 78 -14.91 20.92 2.30
C ARG A 78 -14.13 21.57 3.42
N GLU A 79 -13.00 20.96 3.81
CA GLU A 79 -12.18 21.45 4.92
C GLU A 79 -11.16 22.51 4.50
N HIS A 80 -11.11 22.84 3.20
CA HIS A 80 -10.25 23.87 2.62
C HIS A 80 -8.80 23.76 3.10
N LEU A 81 -8.22 22.55 2.99
CA LEU A 81 -6.83 22.27 3.40
C LEU A 81 -5.84 23.28 2.82
N ASP A 82 -6.06 23.69 1.57
CA ASP A 82 -5.28 24.70 0.86
C ASP A 82 -5.17 26.01 1.66
N ILE A 83 -6.30 26.52 2.17
CA ILE A 83 -6.35 27.74 2.99
C ILE A 83 -5.64 27.53 4.32
N ARG A 84 -5.89 26.39 4.98
CA ARG A 84 -5.34 26.11 6.32
C ARG A 84 -3.82 25.97 6.32
N VAL A 85 -3.26 25.41 5.26
CA VAL A 85 -1.81 25.18 5.10
C VAL A 85 -1.14 26.35 4.37
N GLY A 86 -1.91 27.22 3.71
CA GLY A 86 -1.38 28.38 2.99
C GLY A 86 -0.75 28.01 1.65
N ILE A 87 -1.32 27.04 0.94
CA ILE A 87 -0.87 26.58 -0.39
C ILE A 87 -2.00 26.78 -1.41
N SER A 88 -1.66 26.68 -2.70
CA SER A 88 -2.67 26.72 -3.76
C SER A 88 -3.57 25.48 -3.69
N LYS A 89 -4.77 25.57 -4.27
CA LYS A 89 -5.71 24.44 -4.32
C LYS A 89 -5.18 23.31 -5.21
N GLU A 90 -4.48 23.69 -6.27
CA GLU A 90 -3.76 22.82 -7.20
C GLU A 90 -2.67 22.03 -6.46
N ASP A 91 -1.84 22.70 -5.63
CA ASP A 91 -0.79 22.04 -4.84
C ASP A 91 -1.37 21.11 -3.77
N ALA A 92 -2.47 21.51 -3.13
CA ALA A 92 -3.18 20.66 -2.18
C ALA A 92 -3.73 19.40 -2.85
N ALA A 93 -4.36 19.55 -4.02
CA ALA A 93 -4.85 18.43 -4.82
C ALA A 93 -3.69 17.51 -5.25
N ALA A 94 -2.56 18.07 -5.70
CA ALA A 94 -1.39 17.30 -6.12
C ALA A 94 -0.83 16.48 -4.97
N ALA A 95 -0.71 17.07 -3.78
CA ALA A 95 -0.27 16.38 -2.58
C ALA A 95 -1.21 15.23 -2.21
N CYS A 96 -2.53 15.44 -2.26
CA CYS A 96 -3.53 14.40 -1.99
C CYS A 96 -3.46 13.25 -3.00
N VAL A 97 -3.30 13.53 -4.30
CA VAL A 97 -3.12 12.49 -5.34
C VAL A 97 -1.85 11.67 -5.05
N ALA A 98 -0.73 12.34 -4.73
CA ALA A 98 0.53 11.66 -4.40
C ALA A 98 0.40 10.76 -3.15
N ILE A 99 -0.33 11.22 -2.13
CA ILE A 99 -0.63 10.43 -0.93
C ILE A 99 -1.45 9.19 -1.30
N PHE A 100 -2.48 9.33 -2.13
CA PHE A 100 -3.30 8.21 -2.58
C PHE A 100 -2.47 7.16 -3.33
N GLU A 101 -1.61 7.58 -4.26
CA GLU A 101 -0.73 6.66 -4.99
C GLU A 101 0.26 5.95 -4.06
N ALA A 102 0.82 6.65 -3.09
CA ALA A 102 1.71 6.06 -2.09
C ALA A 102 0.96 5.02 -1.23
N CYS A 103 -0.29 5.30 -0.85
CA CYS A 103 -1.17 4.34 -0.20
C CYS A 103 -1.41 3.11 -1.09
N GLY A 104 -1.81 3.31 -2.35
CA GLY A 104 -2.00 2.21 -3.30
C GLY A 104 -0.78 1.31 -3.40
N LYS A 105 0.41 1.89 -3.61
CA LYS A 105 1.70 1.16 -3.68
C LYS A 105 1.97 0.36 -2.41
N ARG A 106 1.67 0.92 -1.24
CA ARG A 106 1.81 0.22 0.05
C ARG A 106 0.87 -0.98 0.15
N PHE A 107 -0.33 -0.89 -0.42
CA PHE A 107 -1.29 -1.99 -0.50
C PHE A 107 -1.08 -2.92 -1.70
N GLY A 108 -0.02 -2.70 -2.50
CA GLY A 108 0.28 -3.50 -3.68
C GLY A 108 -0.63 -3.21 -4.89
N LYS A 109 -1.41 -2.13 -4.85
CA LYS A 109 -2.22 -1.66 -5.98
C LYS A 109 -1.54 -0.50 -6.69
N SER A 110 -1.57 -0.56 -8.02
CA SER A 110 -1.24 0.56 -8.89
C SER A 110 -2.44 0.78 -9.79
N TYR A 111 -2.91 2.03 -9.88
CA TYR A 111 -4.04 2.37 -10.73
C TYR A 111 -3.54 3.01 -12.02
N ARG A 112 -4.17 2.67 -13.14
CA ARG A 112 -4.20 3.55 -14.31
C ARG A 112 -5.14 4.72 -14.04
N PHE A 113 -4.99 5.82 -14.77
CA PHE A 113 -5.84 7.00 -14.62
C PHE A 113 -7.34 6.67 -14.64
N GLU A 114 -7.77 5.82 -15.58
CA GLU A 114 -9.17 5.44 -15.77
C GLU A 114 -9.72 4.55 -14.64
N GLU A 115 -8.85 3.80 -13.98
CA GLU A 115 -9.16 2.88 -12.89
C GLU A 115 -9.18 3.57 -11.52
N GLN A 116 -8.77 4.83 -11.46
CA GLN A 116 -8.75 5.59 -10.21
C GLN A 116 -10.18 5.85 -9.71
N PRO A 117 -10.40 5.85 -8.38
CA PRO A 117 -11.66 6.28 -7.80
C PRO A 117 -12.04 7.70 -8.26
N GLU A 118 -13.33 7.95 -8.49
CA GLU A 118 -13.80 9.26 -8.95
C GLU A 118 -13.33 10.44 -8.10
N PRO A 119 -13.27 10.37 -6.75
CA PRO A 119 -12.72 11.46 -5.95
C PRO A 119 -11.29 11.84 -6.32
N ILE A 120 -10.43 10.86 -6.63
CA ILE A 120 -9.05 11.15 -7.06
C ILE A 120 -9.03 11.70 -8.48
N ARG A 121 -9.84 11.16 -9.40
CA ARG A 121 -9.95 11.75 -10.75
C ARG A 121 -10.43 13.20 -10.69
N ALA A 122 -11.35 13.52 -9.78
CA ALA A 122 -11.80 14.88 -9.55
C ALA A 122 -10.69 15.78 -9.01
N LEU A 123 -9.88 15.32 -8.06
CA LEU A 123 -8.67 16.05 -7.62
C LEU A 123 -7.69 16.27 -8.77
N MET A 124 -7.48 15.27 -9.63
CA MET A 124 -6.58 15.39 -10.79
C MET A 124 -7.06 16.41 -11.83
N ARG A 125 -8.36 16.71 -11.89
CA ARG A 125 -8.91 17.79 -12.75
C ARG A 125 -8.66 19.19 -12.20
N LEU A 126 -8.21 19.29 -10.94
CA LEU A 126 -7.78 20.55 -10.32
C LEU A 126 -6.28 20.81 -10.53
N LEU A 127 -5.56 19.90 -11.19
CA LEU A 127 -4.13 20.06 -11.52
C LEU A 127 -3.99 20.69 -12.92
#